data_AF-A0A914UVY9-F1
#
_entry.id   AF-A0A914UVY9-F1
#
_cell.length_a   1.000
_cell.length_b   1.000
_cell.length_c   1.000
_cell.angle_alpha   90.00
_cell.angle_beta   90.00
_cell.angle_gamma   90.00
#
_symmetry.space_group_name_H-M   'P 1'
#
loop_
_entity.id
_entity.type
_entity.pdbx_description
1 polymer ?
#
loop_
_entity_poly.entity_id
_entity_poly.type
_entity_poly.pdbx_seq_one_letter_code
_entity_poly.pdbx_strand_id
1 'polypeptide(L)'
;MKHMKPFVQTRLQYKAQSKQLQEITEEQMTYEAFANAFRKLVHVHSLFSDRFSMYSDDASKVDLPNFLRFLECEQRDELFKQREKVCERLRHYLKDVDAARDTAEPFLTVQEFCDYLFSRENSIWDPINDKVVHDMTRPLSHYWVASSHNTYLTGDQLKSESSLDAYARALLMGCRCIELDCWDGQKRGPNDFSEIVIYHGYTMTSKLNLRDVLYTIRE
;
A
#
# COMPACT_ATOMS: atom_id res chain seq x y z
N MET A 1 13.29 20.74 -25.24
CA MET A 1 12.68 19.82 -24.27
C MET A 1 13.53 19.82 -23.01
N LYS A 2 12.97 20.26 -21.88
CA LYS A 2 13.69 20.38 -20.60
C LYS A 2 14.08 18.98 -20.11
N HIS A 3 15.35 18.82 -19.72
CA HIS A 3 15.84 17.63 -19.03
C HIS A 3 15.06 17.44 -17.73
N MET A 4 14.22 16.42 -17.69
CA MET A 4 13.62 15.93 -16.46
C MET A 4 14.72 15.15 -15.71
N LYS A 5 15.35 15.77 -14.72
CA LYS A 5 16.24 15.05 -13.80
C LYS A 5 15.39 14.00 -13.07
N PRO A 6 15.82 12.73 -13.01
CA PRO A 6 15.08 11.71 -12.25
C PRO A 6 15.09 12.10 -10.78
N PHE A 7 13.95 12.58 -10.29
CA PHE A 7 13.75 12.99 -8.91
C PHE A 7 13.06 11.87 -8.13
N VAL A 8 13.70 10.71 -8.00
CA VAL A 8 13.45 9.80 -6.87
C VAL A 8 14.72 8.98 -6.64
N GLN A 9 15.51 9.35 -5.63
CA GLN A 9 16.41 8.39 -5.02
C GLN A 9 15.50 7.47 -4.17
N THR A 10 14.99 6.39 -4.78
CA THR A 10 14.08 5.42 -4.15
C THR A 10 14.72 4.60 -3.02
N ARG A 11 16.00 4.84 -2.72
CA ARG A 11 16.74 4.18 -1.66
C ARG A 11 17.36 5.21 -0.72
N LEU A 12 16.84 5.26 0.50
CA LEU A 12 17.59 5.75 1.64
C LEU A 12 18.84 4.87 1.81
N GLN A 13 20.01 5.40 1.50
CA GLN A 13 21.28 4.74 1.81
C GLN A 13 21.63 5.07 3.26
N TYR A 14 21.16 4.23 4.18
CA TYR A 14 21.59 4.29 5.57
C TYR A 14 22.88 3.48 5.74
N LYS A 15 23.97 4.15 6.10
CA LYS A 15 25.23 3.47 6.47
C LYS A 15 25.16 3.08 7.94
N ALA A 16 24.70 1.87 8.23
CA ALA A 16 24.84 1.29 9.56
C ALA A 16 26.32 0.90 9.80
N GLN A 17 26.85 1.14 11.01
CA GLN A 17 28.21 0.73 11.32
C GLN A 17 28.29 -0.81 11.38
N SER A 18 29.32 -1.40 10.76
CA SER A 18 29.51 -2.87 10.72
C SER A 18 29.49 -3.52 12.10
N LYS A 19 29.96 -2.81 13.13
CA LYS A 19 29.95 -3.28 14.52
C LYS A 19 28.53 -3.38 15.11
N GLN A 20 27.67 -2.42 14.79
CA GLN A 20 26.25 -2.45 15.20
C GLN A 20 25.49 -3.59 14.52
N LEU A 21 25.85 -3.93 13.27
CA LEU A 21 25.25 -5.07 12.57
C LEU A 21 25.75 -6.40 13.15
N GLN A 22 27.06 -6.54 13.36
CA GLN A 22 27.68 -7.74 13.92
C GLN A 22 27.12 -8.12 15.29
N GLU A 23 26.97 -7.15 16.21
CA GLU A 23 26.36 -7.37 17.53
C GLU A 23 24.93 -7.92 17.49
N ILE A 24 24.23 -7.82 16.34
CA ILE A 24 22.83 -8.23 16.19
C ILE A 24 22.66 -9.48 15.31
N THR A 25 23.68 -9.86 14.53
CA THR A 25 23.60 -10.93 13.52
C THR A 25 24.44 -12.17 13.84
N GLU A 26 25.19 -12.18 14.94
CA GLU A 26 26.16 -13.24 15.24
C GLU A 26 25.56 -14.55 15.79
N GLU A 27 24.29 -14.55 16.23
CA GLU A 27 23.57 -15.76 16.67
C GLU A 27 22.37 -16.07 15.76
N GLN A 28 21.72 -17.23 15.97
CA GLN A 28 20.48 -17.58 15.25
C GLN A 28 19.46 -16.44 15.41
N MET A 29 19.07 -15.85 14.29
CA MET A 29 18.17 -14.70 14.28
C MET A 29 16.72 -15.14 14.56
N THR A 30 16.34 -15.12 15.82
CA THR A 30 14.94 -15.27 16.25
C THR A 30 14.13 -14.03 15.85
N TYR A 31 12.80 -14.15 15.84
CA TYR A 31 11.91 -12.99 15.60
C TYR A 31 12.19 -11.84 16.59
N GLU A 32 12.42 -12.17 17.86
CA GLU A 32 12.72 -11.18 18.90
C GLU A 32 14.06 -10.47 18.65
N ALA A 33 15.10 -11.24 18.28
CA ALA A 33 16.40 -10.68 17.92
C ALA A 33 16.28 -9.74 16.71
N PHE A 34 15.54 -10.15 15.67
CA PHE A 34 15.28 -9.32 14.49
C PHE A 34 14.46 -8.07 14.82
N ALA A 35 13.38 -8.18 15.60
CA ALA A 35 12.55 -7.05 15.99
C ALA A 35 13.37 -6.02 16.77
N ASN A 36 14.23 -6.46 17.69
CA ASN A 36 15.15 -5.59 18.42
C ASN A 36 16.21 -4.96 17.49
N ALA A 37 16.71 -5.71 16.51
CA ALA A 37 17.61 -5.20 15.48
C ALA A 37 16.99 -4.07 14.67
N PHE A 38 15.82 -4.37 14.11
CA PHE A 38 15.04 -3.47 13.29
C PHE A 38 14.70 -2.20 14.08
N ARG A 39 14.30 -2.35 15.34
CA ARG A 39 14.05 -1.22 16.23
C ARG A 39 15.27 -0.31 16.38
N LYS A 40 16.45 -0.88 16.69
CA LYS A 40 17.70 -0.11 16.82
C LYS A 40 18.12 0.59 15.52
N LEU A 41 17.76 0.04 14.36
CA LEU A 41 18.13 0.59 13.05
C LEU A 41 17.14 1.63 12.53
N VAL A 42 15.84 1.43 12.79
CA VAL A 42 14.75 2.24 12.23
C VAL A 42 14.27 3.32 13.19
N HIS A 43 14.32 3.08 14.51
CA HIS A 43 13.92 4.11 15.46
C HIS A 43 14.96 5.19 15.53
N VAL A 44 14.54 6.40 15.17
CA VAL A 44 15.29 7.61 15.47
C VAL A 44 15.14 7.84 16.97
N HIS A 45 16.17 7.49 17.76
CA HIS A 45 16.14 7.57 19.22
C HIS A 45 15.72 8.95 19.75
N SER A 46 15.97 10.02 19.01
CA SER A 46 15.56 11.38 19.39
C SER A 46 14.16 11.77 18.92
N LEU A 47 13.46 10.97 18.11
CA LEU A 47 12.14 11.30 17.58
C LEU A 47 11.16 11.68 18.70
N PHE A 48 11.10 10.86 19.74
CA PHE A 48 10.25 11.15 20.89
C PHE A 48 10.70 12.41 21.61
N SER A 49 11.98 12.52 22.00
CA SER A 49 12.47 13.68 22.75
C SER A 49 12.25 14.99 22.00
N ASP A 50 12.45 14.99 20.69
CA ASP A 50 12.46 16.18 19.85
C ASP A 50 11.05 16.61 19.44
N ARG A 51 10.10 15.67 19.33
CA ARG A 51 8.76 15.92 18.75
C ARG A 51 7.60 15.65 19.70
N PHE A 52 7.76 14.73 20.64
CA PHE A 52 6.66 14.18 21.42
C PHE A 52 6.91 14.18 22.93
N SER A 53 8.03 14.72 23.41
CA SER A 53 8.37 14.81 24.84
C SER A 53 7.30 15.49 25.67
N MET A 54 6.58 16.45 25.08
CA MET A 54 5.47 17.13 25.75
C MET A 54 4.33 16.19 26.14
N TYR A 55 4.20 15.00 25.54
CA TYR A 55 3.18 13.99 25.81
C TYR A 55 3.64 12.94 26.84
N SER A 56 4.70 13.21 27.60
CA SER A 56 5.14 12.36 28.70
C SER A 56 5.59 13.23 29.88
N ASP A 57 4.92 13.08 31.02
CA ASP A 57 5.24 13.86 32.22
C ASP A 57 6.51 13.37 32.93
N ASP A 58 6.86 12.09 32.76
CA ASP A 58 8.02 11.44 33.39
C ASP A 58 9.12 11.03 32.41
N ALA A 59 8.99 11.42 31.13
CA ALA A 59 9.85 11.03 30.02
C ALA A 59 10.00 9.52 29.80
N SER A 60 9.13 8.69 30.39
CA SER A 60 9.18 7.23 30.32
C SER A 60 7.96 6.62 29.63
N LYS A 61 6.79 7.26 29.76
CA LYS A 61 5.52 6.77 29.20
C LYS A 61 4.58 7.89 28.74
N VAL A 62 3.72 7.53 27.81
CA VAL A 62 2.54 8.28 27.38
C VAL A 62 1.33 7.56 27.98
N ASP A 63 0.74 8.13 29.02
CA ASP A 63 -0.49 7.61 29.62
C ASP A 63 -1.74 7.99 28.82
N LEU A 64 -2.90 7.43 29.17
CA LEU A 64 -4.14 7.65 28.44
C LEU A 64 -4.50 9.15 28.30
N PRO A 65 -4.45 10.01 29.34
CA PRO A 65 -4.65 11.45 29.18
C PRO A 65 -3.70 12.10 28.17
N ASN A 66 -2.41 11.79 28.23
CA ASN A 66 -1.44 12.35 27.28
C ASN A 66 -1.64 11.81 25.87
N PHE A 67 -2.05 10.55 25.72
CA PHE A 67 -2.38 9.96 24.42
C PHE A 67 -3.62 10.61 23.80
N LEU A 68 -4.66 10.89 24.59
CA LEU A 68 -5.83 11.64 24.13
C LEU A 68 -5.44 13.04 23.63
N ARG A 69 -4.54 13.73 24.35
CA ARG A 69 -4.01 15.03 23.91
C ARG A 69 -3.20 14.92 22.62
N PHE A 70 -2.44 13.84 22.43
CA PHE A 70 -1.75 13.55 21.17
C PHE A 70 -2.74 13.36 20.02
N LEU A 71 -3.82 12.60 20.22
CA LEU A 71 -4.87 12.43 19.21
C LEU A 71 -5.53 13.77 18.84
N GLU A 72 -5.79 14.63 19.83
CA GLU A 72 -6.39 15.95 19.61
C GLU A 72 -5.45 16.90 18.88
N CYS A 73 -4.22 17.05 19.38
CA CYS A 73 -3.30 18.11 18.96
C CYS A 73 -2.48 17.75 17.71
N GLU A 74 -1.99 16.51 17.62
CA GLU A 74 -1.15 16.07 16.50
C GLU A 74 -1.95 15.36 15.41
N GLN A 75 -2.77 14.37 15.79
CA GLN A 75 -3.53 13.58 14.81
C GLN A 75 -4.78 14.29 14.31
N ARG A 76 -5.31 15.23 15.11
CA ARG A 76 -6.62 15.87 14.89
C ARG A 76 -7.73 14.84 14.70
N ASP A 77 -7.64 13.73 15.43
CA ASP A 77 -8.58 12.62 15.39
C ASP A 77 -9.64 12.81 16.47
N GLU A 78 -10.87 13.09 16.05
CA GLU A 78 -12.08 13.27 16.87
C GLU A 78 -12.38 12.11 17.84
N LEU A 79 -11.74 10.95 17.66
CA LEU A 79 -11.80 9.84 18.60
C LEU A 79 -11.32 10.23 20.01
N PHE A 80 -10.49 11.28 20.16
CA PHE A 80 -10.10 11.81 21.48
C PHE A 80 -11.29 12.14 22.39
N LYS A 81 -12.47 12.45 21.82
CA LYS A 81 -13.70 12.73 22.57
C LYS A 81 -14.35 11.48 23.17
N GLN A 82 -13.94 10.29 22.72
CA GLN A 82 -14.51 9.00 23.10
C GLN A 82 -13.49 8.19 23.90
N ARG A 83 -13.23 8.62 25.13
CA ARG A 83 -12.18 8.05 26.02
C ARG A 83 -12.25 6.53 26.11
N GLU A 84 -13.44 5.96 26.27
CA GLU A 84 -13.66 4.53 26.43
C GLU A 84 -13.22 3.75 25.18
N LYS A 85 -13.51 4.27 23.98
CA LYS A 85 -13.08 3.66 22.72
C LYS A 85 -11.57 3.76 22.50
N VAL A 86 -10.97 4.89 22.86
CA VAL A 86 -9.49 5.04 22.81
C VAL A 86 -8.83 4.04 23.75
N CYS A 87 -9.36 3.91 24.96
CA CYS A 87 -8.88 2.92 25.94
C CYS A 87 -9.00 1.49 25.39
N GLU A 88 -10.15 1.12 24.83
CA GLU A 88 -10.36 -0.20 24.21
C GLU A 88 -9.36 -0.47 23.07
N ARG A 89 -9.13 0.52 22.18
CA ARG A 89 -8.15 0.38 21.08
C ARG A 89 -6.72 0.22 21.59
N LEU A 90 -6.31 1.01 22.59
CA LEU A 90 -4.98 0.89 23.18
C LEU A 90 -4.79 -0.45 23.89
N ARG A 91 -5.80 -0.94 24.63
CA ARG A 91 -5.78 -2.25 25.26
C ARG A 91 -5.64 -3.36 24.22
N HIS A 92 -6.40 -3.29 23.12
CA HIS A 92 -6.27 -4.25 22.04
C HIS A 92 -4.88 -4.24 21.42
N TYR A 93 -4.33 -3.05 21.13
CA TYR A 93 -2.98 -2.89 20.59
C TYR A 93 -1.89 -3.48 21.52
N LEU A 94 -2.01 -3.21 22.82
CA LEU A 94 -1.04 -3.68 23.83
C LEU A 94 -1.17 -5.18 24.12
N LYS A 95 -2.36 -5.75 24.01
CA LYS A 95 -2.61 -7.18 24.29
C LYS A 95 -1.84 -8.10 23.35
N ASP A 96 -1.61 -7.66 22.12
CA ASP A 96 -0.80 -8.39 21.14
C ASP A 96 0.69 -8.42 21.52
N VAL A 97 1.13 -7.48 22.38
CA VAL A 97 2.51 -7.41 22.90
C VAL A 97 2.63 -8.16 24.23
N ASP A 98 1.70 -7.94 25.15
CA ASP A 98 1.65 -8.59 26.46
C ASP A 98 0.21 -8.63 27.00
N ALA A 99 -0.33 -9.84 27.18
CA ALA A 99 -1.67 -10.05 27.70
C ALA A 99 -1.88 -9.48 29.12
N ALA A 100 -0.81 -9.32 29.91
CA ALA A 100 -0.89 -8.71 31.24
C ALA A 100 -1.09 -7.18 31.20
N ARG A 101 -0.92 -6.55 30.04
CA ARG A 101 -1.12 -5.09 29.83
C ARG A 101 -2.57 -4.72 29.54
N ASP A 102 -3.50 -5.67 29.66
CA ASP A 102 -4.93 -5.43 29.53
C ASP A 102 -5.51 -4.76 30.80
N THR A 103 -5.11 -3.50 31.04
CA THR A 103 -5.47 -2.73 32.23
C THR A 103 -6.56 -1.70 31.94
N ALA A 104 -7.27 -1.24 32.99
CA ALA A 104 -8.30 -0.21 32.85
C ALA A 104 -7.73 1.16 32.43
N GLU A 105 -6.48 1.44 32.78
CA GLU A 105 -5.73 2.65 32.42
C GLU A 105 -4.48 2.23 31.64
N PRO A 106 -4.60 2.01 30.32
CA PRO A 106 -3.46 1.65 29.48
C PRO A 106 -2.51 2.82 29.31
N PHE A 107 -1.23 2.50 29.07
CA PHE A 107 -0.19 3.46 28.72
C PHE A 107 0.77 2.83 27.73
N LEU A 108 1.45 3.66 26.95
CA LEU A 108 2.55 3.27 26.07
C LEU A 108 3.86 3.74 26.70
N THR A 109 4.87 2.89 26.81
CA THR A 109 6.24 3.39 27.03
C THR A 109 6.64 4.30 25.87
N VAL A 110 7.64 5.17 26.05
CA VAL A 110 8.18 6.00 24.96
C VAL A 110 8.51 5.18 23.71
N GLN A 111 9.03 3.98 23.91
CA GLN A 111 9.33 3.05 22.83
C GLN A 111 8.05 2.53 22.17
N GLU A 112 7.09 2.02 22.93
CA GLU A 112 5.80 1.54 22.41
C GLU A 112 5.01 2.65 21.69
N PHE A 113 5.14 3.91 22.14
CA PHE A 113 4.55 5.05 21.45
C PHE A 113 5.19 5.27 20.08
N CYS A 114 6.52 5.18 19.98
CA CYS A 114 7.19 5.24 18.68
C CYS A 114 6.79 4.04 17.79
N ASP A 115 6.67 2.84 18.34
CA ASP A 115 6.20 1.66 17.61
C ASP A 115 4.76 1.90 17.10
N TYR A 116 3.89 2.52 17.92
CA TYR A 116 2.52 2.88 17.57
C TYR A 116 2.45 3.88 16.40
N LEU A 117 3.34 4.87 16.34
CA LEU A 117 3.36 5.86 15.25
C LEU A 117 3.48 5.23 13.86
N PHE A 118 4.15 4.08 13.76
CA PHE A 118 4.35 3.33 12.51
C PHE A 118 3.47 2.09 12.42
N SER A 119 2.58 1.87 13.38
CA SER A 119 1.69 0.71 13.40
C SER A 119 0.49 0.91 12.48
N ARG A 120 -0.25 -0.18 12.22
CA ARG A 120 -1.45 -0.15 11.39
C ARG A 120 -2.55 0.70 12.01
N GLU A 121 -2.58 0.79 13.33
CA GLU A 121 -3.54 1.56 14.12
C GLU A 121 -3.39 3.08 13.92
N ASN A 122 -2.20 3.53 13.51
CA ASN A 122 -1.87 4.91 13.15
C ASN A 122 -1.63 5.07 11.63
N SER A 123 -2.23 4.20 10.81
CA SER A 123 -2.16 4.27 9.35
C SER A 123 -2.81 5.56 8.82
N ILE A 124 -2.18 6.19 7.83
CA ILE A 124 -2.78 7.31 7.08
C ILE A 124 -4.02 6.89 6.27
N TRP A 125 -4.13 5.59 5.96
CA TRP A 125 -5.28 5.02 5.27
C TRP A 125 -6.41 4.76 6.26
N ASP A 126 -7.58 5.39 6.03
CA ASP A 126 -8.79 5.12 6.79
C ASP A 126 -9.42 3.79 6.35
N PRO A 127 -9.50 2.76 7.23
CA PRO A 127 -10.05 1.44 6.92
C PRO A 127 -11.51 1.44 6.48
N ILE A 128 -12.27 2.53 6.68
CA ILE A 128 -13.63 2.64 6.13
C ILE A 128 -13.63 2.49 4.60
N ASN A 129 -12.52 2.88 3.95
CA ASN A 129 -12.34 2.83 2.49
C ASN A 129 -11.94 1.43 1.99
N ASP A 130 -11.77 0.44 2.87
CA ASP A 130 -11.58 -0.96 2.47
C ASP A 130 -12.87 -1.59 1.90
N LYS A 131 -14.00 -0.87 2.01
CA LYS A 131 -15.32 -1.27 1.51
C LYS A 131 -15.90 -0.20 0.59
N VAL A 132 -16.91 -0.59 -0.17
CA VAL A 132 -17.70 0.35 -0.98
C VAL A 132 -18.55 1.22 -0.04
N VAL A 133 -18.16 2.48 0.12
CA VAL A 133 -18.85 3.47 0.97
C VAL A 133 -19.78 4.41 0.20
N HIS A 134 -19.62 4.48 -1.13
CA HIS A 134 -20.42 5.35 -1.99
C HIS A 134 -21.76 4.69 -2.33
N ASP A 135 -22.78 5.51 -2.56
CA ASP A 135 -24.07 5.07 -3.10
C ASP A 135 -23.87 4.57 -4.55
N MET A 136 -23.98 3.25 -4.74
CA MET A 136 -23.78 2.57 -6.03
C MET A 136 -25.07 2.42 -6.86
N THR A 137 -26.15 3.12 -6.49
CA THR A 137 -27.46 3.02 -7.19
C THR A 137 -27.70 4.15 -8.21
N ARG A 138 -26.82 5.15 -8.24
CA ARG A 138 -26.90 6.28 -9.18
C ARG A 138 -26.54 5.86 -10.62
N PRO A 139 -26.91 6.66 -11.64
CA PRO A 139 -26.49 6.41 -13.02
C PRO A 139 -24.97 6.34 -13.19
N LEU A 140 -24.49 5.54 -14.15
CA LEU A 140 -23.06 5.31 -14.39
C LEU A 140 -22.26 6.61 -14.62
N SER A 141 -22.88 7.62 -15.22
CA SER A 141 -22.27 8.93 -15.49
C SER A 141 -21.89 9.73 -14.23
N HIS A 142 -22.31 9.28 -13.04
CA HIS A 142 -22.00 9.93 -11.77
C HIS A 142 -20.73 9.40 -11.10
N TYR A 143 -20.07 8.40 -11.67
CA TYR A 143 -18.87 7.78 -11.09
C TYR A 143 -17.66 7.98 -12.00
N TRP A 144 -16.49 8.07 -11.37
CA TRP A 144 -15.23 7.84 -12.08
C TRP A 144 -15.02 6.34 -12.27
N VAL A 145 -14.72 5.94 -13.50
CA VAL A 145 -14.50 4.54 -13.87
C VAL A 145 -13.03 4.35 -14.18
N ALA A 146 -12.36 3.47 -13.42
CA ALA A 146 -11.01 3.03 -13.73
C ALA A 146 -11.00 2.37 -15.13
N SER A 147 -10.31 3.00 -16.07
CA SER A 147 -10.37 2.66 -17.50
C SER A 147 -8.97 2.54 -18.08
N SER A 148 -8.76 1.54 -18.92
CA SER A 148 -7.49 1.25 -19.59
C SER A 148 -7.64 1.41 -21.10
N HIS A 149 -6.66 2.07 -21.72
CA HIS A 149 -6.57 2.30 -23.15
C HIS A 149 -5.53 1.37 -23.77
N ASN A 150 -5.85 0.76 -24.91
CA ASN A 150 -5.04 -0.27 -25.57
C ASN A 150 -4.52 -1.31 -24.57
N THR A 151 -5.44 -1.87 -23.76
CA THR A 151 -5.14 -2.71 -22.60
C THR A 151 -4.21 -3.88 -22.89
N TYR A 152 -4.21 -4.37 -24.13
CA TYR A 152 -3.36 -5.47 -24.56
C TYR A 152 -1.86 -5.12 -24.59
N LEU A 153 -1.47 -3.84 -24.74
CA LEU A 153 -0.07 -3.43 -24.90
C LEU A 153 0.71 -3.42 -23.58
N THR A 154 1.94 -3.94 -23.60
CA THR A 154 2.86 -3.91 -22.45
C THR A 154 3.89 -2.79 -22.51
N GLY A 155 3.92 -2.01 -23.59
CA GLY A 155 4.90 -0.96 -23.81
C GLY A 155 4.43 0.12 -24.79
N ASP A 156 5.30 0.50 -25.72
CA ASP A 156 5.02 1.56 -26.69
C ASP A 156 3.97 1.18 -27.75
N GLN A 157 3.35 2.19 -28.34
CA GLN A 157 2.26 2.03 -29.31
C GLN A 157 2.69 1.49 -30.67
N LEU A 158 3.98 1.32 -30.98
CA LEU A 158 4.44 1.01 -32.34
C LEU A 158 5.01 -0.40 -32.49
N LYS A 159 5.68 -0.92 -31.47
CA LYS A 159 6.44 -2.18 -31.57
C LYS A 159 6.42 -3.04 -30.32
N SER A 160 5.70 -2.65 -29.27
CA SER A 160 5.68 -3.45 -28.05
C SER A 160 4.89 -4.74 -28.21
N GLU A 161 5.04 -5.62 -27.24
CA GLU A 161 4.23 -6.84 -27.18
C GLU A 161 2.81 -6.53 -26.74
N SER A 162 1.89 -7.36 -27.23
CA SER A 162 0.55 -7.54 -26.70
C SER A 162 0.53 -8.77 -25.78
N SER A 163 -0.12 -8.70 -24.62
CA SER A 163 -0.13 -9.79 -23.63
C SER A 163 -1.50 -10.02 -23.01
N LEU A 164 -1.86 -11.29 -22.79
CA LEU A 164 -3.02 -11.69 -22.00
C LEU A 164 -2.90 -11.20 -20.55
N ASP A 165 -1.69 -11.22 -19.99
CA ASP A 165 -1.42 -10.74 -18.63
C ASP A 165 -1.72 -9.25 -18.46
N ALA A 166 -1.69 -8.47 -19.54
CA ALA A 166 -2.05 -7.06 -19.48
C ALA A 166 -3.54 -6.87 -19.13
N TYR A 167 -4.43 -7.71 -19.70
CA TYR A 167 -5.84 -7.77 -19.31
C TYR A 167 -6.03 -8.25 -17.87
N ALA A 168 -5.39 -9.39 -17.52
CA ALA A 168 -5.51 -9.95 -16.17
C ALA A 168 -5.06 -8.94 -15.10
N ARG A 169 -3.91 -8.28 -15.30
CA ARG A 169 -3.41 -7.24 -14.39
C ARG A 169 -4.35 -6.05 -14.30
N ALA A 170 -4.85 -5.54 -15.43
CA ALA A 170 -5.78 -4.41 -15.42
C ALA A 170 -7.04 -4.74 -14.58
N LEU A 171 -7.62 -5.92 -14.78
CA LEU A 171 -8.81 -6.36 -14.05
C LEU A 171 -8.52 -6.60 -12.56
N LEU A 172 -7.40 -7.24 -12.21
CA LEU A 172 -6.96 -7.47 -10.83
C LEU A 172 -6.66 -6.17 -10.08
N MET A 173 -6.17 -5.14 -10.77
CA MET A 173 -5.97 -3.80 -10.22
C MET A 173 -7.28 -2.99 -10.09
N GLY A 174 -8.43 -3.58 -10.41
CA GLY A 174 -9.73 -2.93 -10.28
C GLY A 174 -10.21 -2.16 -11.50
N CYS A 175 -9.50 -2.20 -12.64
CA CYS A 175 -9.96 -1.59 -13.89
C CYS A 175 -11.31 -2.19 -14.30
N ARG A 176 -12.26 -1.35 -14.71
CA ARG A 176 -13.64 -1.75 -15.06
C ARG A 176 -13.99 -1.48 -16.53
N CYS A 177 -13.15 -0.73 -17.25
CA CYS A 177 -13.26 -0.53 -18.69
C CYS A 177 -11.94 -0.90 -19.36
N ILE A 178 -12.00 -1.77 -20.37
CA ILE A 178 -10.85 -2.28 -21.12
C ILE A 178 -11.13 -2.20 -22.62
N GLU A 179 -10.07 -2.02 -23.39
CA GLU A 179 -10.14 -1.83 -24.85
C GLU A 179 -9.63 -3.06 -25.60
N LEU A 180 -10.36 -3.47 -26.65
CA LEU A 180 -10.05 -4.59 -27.53
C LEU A 180 -10.07 -4.10 -28.98
N ASP A 181 -8.90 -3.94 -29.58
CA ASP A 181 -8.77 -3.56 -30.99
C ASP A 181 -8.84 -4.80 -31.88
N CYS A 182 -10.04 -5.13 -32.35
CA CYS A 182 -10.31 -6.33 -33.15
C CYS A 182 -9.95 -6.13 -34.63
N TRP A 183 -9.16 -7.05 -35.17
CA TRP A 183 -8.77 -7.11 -36.58
C TRP A 183 -8.96 -8.50 -37.16
N ASP A 184 -9.19 -8.57 -38.47
CA ASP A 184 -9.18 -9.84 -39.20
C ASP A 184 -7.83 -10.56 -39.04
N GLY A 185 -7.90 -11.88 -38.91
CA GLY A 185 -6.72 -12.74 -38.84
C GLY A 185 -5.96 -12.81 -40.17
N GLN A 186 -4.97 -13.70 -40.25
CA GLN A 186 -4.22 -13.93 -41.47
C GLN A 186 -5.15 -14.40 -42.59
N LYS A 187 -5.14 -13.70 -43.72
CA LYS A 187 -5.88 -14.09 -44.92
C LYS A 187 -5.37 -15.45 -45.43
N ARG A 188 -6.29 -16.42 -45.57
CA ARG A 188 -6.05 -17.78 -46.08
C ARG A 188 -6.57 -17.97 -47.51
N GLY A 189 -7.48 -17.11 -47.97
CA GLY A 189 -8.01 -17.14 -49.33
C GLY A 189 -8.87 -15.91 -49.67
N PRO A 190 -9.50 -15.86 -50.86
CA PRO A 190 -10.51 -14.86 -51.17
C PRO A 190 -11.69 -15.01 -50.21
N ASN A 191 -11.86 -14.05 -49.30
CA ASN A 191 -12.87 -14.04 -48.24
C ASN A 191 -12.69 -15.12 -47.15
N ASP A 192 -11.49 -15.67 -46.98
CA ASP A 192 -11.15 -16.59 -45.88
C ASP A 192 -10.01 -16.01 -45.05
N PHE A 193 -10.23 -15.86 -43.75
CA PHE A 193 -9.29 -15.30 -42.77
C PHE A 193 -9.19 -16.25 -41.58
N SER A 194 -8.02 -16.31 -40.94
CA SER A 194 -7.89 -16.96 -39.64
C SER A 194 -8.71 -16.21 -38.57
N GLU A 195 -8.77 -16.77 -37.36
CA GLU A 195 -9.50 -16.18 -36.23
C GLU A 195 -9.15 -14.70 -35.99
N ILE A 196 -10.09 -13.96 -35.41
CA ILE A 196 -9.96 -12.53 -35.06
C ILE A 196 -8.79 -12.36 -34.11
N VAL A 197 -7.96 -11.35 -34.37
CA VAL A 197 -6.80 -11.00 -33.56
C VAL A 197 -6.95 -9.62 -32.92
N ILE A 198 -6.28 -9.43 -31.78
CA ILE A 198 -6.16 -8.15 -31.08
C ILE A 198 -4.74 -7.62 -31.23
N TYR A 199 -4.61 -6.39 -31.75
CA TYR A 199 -3.36 -5.62 -31.79
C TYR A 199 -3.61 -4.17 -32.23
N HIS A 200 -2.56 -3.34 -32.13
CA HIS A 200 -2.65 -1.94 -32.59
C HIS A 200 -2.45 -1.89 -34.11
N GLY A 201 -3.52 -1.53 -34.82
CA GLY A 201 -3.58 -1.52 -36.28
C GLY A 201 -2.45 -0.75 -36.95
N TYR A 202 -1.99 -1.25 -38.10
CA TYR A 202 -0.93 -0.63 -38.90
C TYR A 202 0.42 -0.43 -38.17
N THR A 203 0.65 -1.18 -37.09
CA THR A 203 1.92 -1.14 -36.34
C THR A 203 2.62 -2.50 -36.31
N MET A 204 3.76 -2.58 -35.63
CA MET A 204 4.56 -3.79 -35.43
C MET A 204 4.28 -4.47 -34.09
N THR A 205 3.23 -4.08 -33.36
CA THR A 205 2.90 -4.73 -32.08
C THR A 205 2.51 -6.19 -32.30
N SER A 206 2.88 -7.07 -31.37
CA SER A 206 2.49 -8.49 -31.47
C SER A 206 0.97 -8.67 -31.37
N LYS A 207 0.47 -9.82 -31.81
CA LYS A 207 -0.97 -10.10 -31.93
C LYS A 207 -1.40 -11.17 -30.92
N LEU A 208 -2.60 -11.03 -30.38
CA LEU A 208 -3.27 -12.05 -29.57
C LEU A 208 -4.49 -12.59 -30.31
N ASN A 209 -4.92 -13.81 -30.04
CA ASN A 209 -6.22 -14.27 -30.52
C ASN A 209 -7.33 -13.67 -29.64
N LEU A 210 -8.42 -13.21 -30.25
CA LEU A 210 -9.59 -12.71 -29.51
C LEU A 210 -10.12 -13.78 -28.53
N ARG A 211 -10.14 -15.04 -28.97
CA ARG A 211 -10.60 -16.17 -28.16
C ARG A 211 -9.87 -16.22 -26.82
N ASP A 212 -8.54 -16.18 -26.85
CA ASP A 212 -7.71 -16.26 -25.65
C ASP A 212 -7.92 -15.04 -24.75
N VAL A 213 -8.06 -13.84 -25.32
CA VAL A 213 -8.38 -12.62 -24.58
C VAL A 213 -9.72 -12.75 -23.85
N LEU A 214 -10.77 -13.25 -24.52
CA LEU A 214 -12.07 -13.47 -23.89
C LEU A 214 -12.04 -14.52 -22.79
N TYR A 215 -11.24 -15.58 -22.94
CA TYR A 215 -11.01 -16.54 -21.86
C TYR A 215 -10.33 -15.87 -20.66
N THR A 216 -9.28 -15.07 -20.89
CA THR A 216 -8.60 -14.34 -19.81
C THR A 216 -9.50 -13.33 -19.09
N ILE A 217 -10.41 -12.64 -19.80
CA ILE A 217 -11.35 -11.69 -19.19
C ILE A 217 -12.40 -12.41 -18.33
N ARG A 218 -12.75 -13.65 -18.68
CA ARG A 218 -13.77 -14.44 -17.99
C ARG A 218 -13.28 -15.01 -16.66
N GLU A 219 -12.03 -15.45 -16.59
CA GLU A 219 -11.40 -16.00 -15.37
C GLU A 219 -11.21 -14.93 -14.29
#